data_AF-A0A7Y6DWX1-F1
#
_entry.id   AF-A0A7Y6DWX1-F1
#
_cell.length_a   1.000
_cell.length_b   1.000
_cell.length_c   1.000
_cell.angle_alpha   90.00
_cell.angle_beta   90.00
_cell.angle_gamma   90.00
#
_symmetry.space_group_name_H-M   'P 1'
#
loop_
_entity.id
_entity.type
_entity.pdbx_description
1 polymer ?
#
loop_
_entity_poly.entity_id
_entity_poly.type
_entity_poly.pdbx_seq_one_letter_code
_entity_poly.pdbx_strand_id
1 'polypeptide(L)'
;MVRAASSVGEQRGARSHPAVRAALTGLCVLVGTLVLAPGASAAPGEAELRPGEVLAPGEGLVSADGSQTLVVQPDGVLALYGADPDPRWVSGPSSPGSLLTVAESGDVTLTAPDGTVSWRPDAPASPGSTLVLKDDGDLVVLDAQGAQVWDTGTGVRPSILPPGGVLAPGDALSSPDGRQTLLVLDDGSVALLGPDATTRWSTQTDVPGSTLTLREDGNLVVADADGNRTWRSRTAGHPGSSLVLQDDGDLVLYDVAGAPVWSTGTVIGPSSLATGAPLAVGQQLSSPDGHLRLGLAADGLTLTYDQSVVWTAPTPGAAALAVLEDGTVTVSGADGTALWTTGAPASPGATLQLEEGALLLRATTGQELWRVDVPVELMARTEVATDCDEVTAPVPESDTVVTGLGVRVHPCLADALDALMAAARDDGIDLHAGGWRSASQQIALRAANCGPTEEDPTVVACRPQTAPPGTSRHERGLALDFTTGGSVLRAGSPAFVWLTEHAADYGLENLPGEPWHWSVDGW
;
A
#
# COMPACT_ATOMS: atom_id res chain seq x y z
N MET A 1 -7.31 60.59 36.15
CA MET A 1 -8.41 61.08 35.27
C MET A 1 -9.25 59.86 34.94
N VAL A 2 -10.20 59.52 35.82
CA VAL A 2 -11.67 59.77 35.69
C VAL A 2 -12.25 58.92 34.56
N ARG A 3 -13.22 58.02 34.72
CA ARG A 3 -14.00 57.41 35.83
C ARG A 3 -14.79 56.26 35.13
N ALA A 4 -14.89 55.05 35.69
CA ALA A 4 -15.99 54.56 36.56
C ALA A 4 -17.39 54.56 35.86
N ALA A 5 -18.32 53.62 36.05
CA ALA A 5 -18.63 52.68 37.13
C ALA A 5 -19.68 51.66 36.58
N SER A 6 -19.69 50.36 36.92
CA SER A 6 -20.25 49.70 38.13
C SER A 6 -21.77 49.43 38.13
N SER A 7 -22.15 48.14 38.28
CA SER A 7 -23.08 47.55 39.29
C SER A 7 -23.54 46.17 38.77
N VAL A 8 -23.23 44.98 39.33
CA VAL A 8 -23.52 44.36 40.64
C VAL A 8 -25.01 44.07 40.91
N GLY A 9 -25.31 42.80 41.23
CA GLY A 9 -26.56 42.27 41.82
C GLY A 9 -27.04 41.01 41.09
N GLU A 10 -26.56 39.79 41.36
CA GLU A 10 -26.78 38.87 42.51
C GLU A 10 -28.17 38.19 42.58
N GLN A 11 -28.12 36.86 42.74
CA GLN A 11 -29.08 35.91 43.34
C GLN A 11 -30.08 35.09 42.49
N ARG A 12 -29.71 33.80 42.34
CA ARG A 12 -30.45 32.55 42.66
C ARG A 12 -31.99 32.60 42.73
N GLY A 13 -32.64 31.68 42.03
CA GLY A 13 -34.02 31.32 42.31
C GLY A 13 -34.59 30.24 41.38
N ALA A 14 -34.81 29.06 41.91
CA ALA A 14 -35.22 27.84 41.24
C ALA A 14 -36.70 27.79 40.78
N ARG A 15 -36.92 26.94 39.77
CA ARG A 15 -38.03 25.97 39.57
C ARG A 15 -39.34 26.37 38.86
N SER A 16 -39.77 25.34 38.09
CA SER A 16 -41.11 24.86 37.74
C SER A 16 -41.86 25.49 36.55
N HIS A 17 -41.95 24.69 35.48
CA HIS A 17 -43.10 24.64 34.56
C HIS A 17 -44.38 24.24 35.33
N PRO A 18 -45.57 24.66 34.86
CA PRO A 18 -46.30 23.81 33.92
C PRO A 18 -47.05 24.56 32.80
N ALA A 19 -47.36 23.77 31.77
CA ALA A 19 -48.06 24.11 30.54
C ALA A 19 -49.54 24.47 30.72
N VAL A 20 -50.09 25.29 29.81
CA VAL A 20 -51.46 25.13 29.28
C VAL A 20 -51.52 25.61 27.82
N ARG A 21 -52.08 24.74 26.98
CA ARG A 21 -52.43 24.90 25.55
C ARG A 21 -53.49 25.97 25.34
N ALA A 22 -53.39 26.75 24.26
CA ALA A 22 -54.56 27.33 23.60
C ALA A 22 -54.37 27.25 22.07
N ALA A 23 -55.24 26.47 21.44
CA ALA A 23 -55.35 26.32 20.01
C ALA A 23 -56.08 27.53 19.41
N LEU A 24 -55.61 28.00 18.26
CA LEU A 24 -56.37 28.88 17.37
C LEU A 24 -56.19 28.36 15.94
N THR A 25 -57.26 27.75 15.45
CA THR A 25 -57.49 27.35 14.07
C THR A 25 -57.67 28.60 13.21
N GLY A 26 -56.76 28.80 12.26
CA GLY A 26 -56.89 29.77 11.17
C GLY A 26 -56.52 29.09 9.85
N LEU A 27 -57.54 28.74 9.07
CA LEU A 27 -57.43 28.17 7.73
C LEU A 27 -56.95 29.26 6.77
N CYS A 28 -55.69 29.19 6.32
CA CYS A 28 -55.18 29.99 5.20
C CYS A 28 -54.83 29.07 4.03
N VAL A 29 -55.34 29.44 2.87
CA VAL A 29 -55.26 28.76 1.57
C VAL A 29 -53.80 28.55 1.17
N LEU A 30 -53.42 27.29 0.93
CA LEU A 30 -52.14 26.90 0.35
C LEU A 30 -52.09 27.34 -1.12
N VAL A 31 -51.26 28.34 -1.42
CA VAL A 31 -50.58 28.42 -2.72
C VAL A 31 -49.23 27.79 -2.50
N GLY A 32 -49.06 26.57 -2.99
CA GLY A 32 -47.83 25.78 -2.82
C GLY A 32 -46.67 26.40 -3.59
N THR A 33 -45.83 27.17 -2.90
CA THR A 33 -44.41 27.25 -3.23
C THR A 33 -43.76 26.01 -2.63
N LEU A 34 -43.35 25.08 -3.50
CA LEU A 34 -42.47 23.98 -3.15
C LEU A 34 -41.13 24.60 -2.70
N VAL A 35 -40.98 24.84 -1.40
CA VAL A 35 -39.67 25.09 -0.81
C VAL A 35 -38.99 23.72 -0.78
N LEU A 36 -38.12 23.47 -1.75
CA LEU A 36 -37.16 22.37 -1.66
C LEU A 36 -36.37 22.59 -0.37
N ALA A 37 -36.47 21.65 0.56
CA ALA A 37 -35.58 21.63 1.71
C ALA A 37 -34.13 21.57 1.18
N PRO A 38 -33.19 22.36 1.72
CA PRO A 38 -31.79 22.13 1.43
C PRO A 38 -31.44 20.68 1.82
N GLY A 39 -30.74 19.97 0.94
CA GLY A 39 -30.24 18.62 1.23
C GLY A 39 -29.41 18.63 2.51
N ALA A 40 -29.41 17.51 3.23
CA ALA A 40 -28.56 17.37 4.41
C ALA A 40 -27.09 17.51 3.97
N SER A 41 -26.31 18.30 4.71
CA SER A 41 -24.86 18.38 4.53
C SER A 41 -24.23 17.45 5.56
N ALA A 42 -23.26 16.64 5.17
CA ALA A 42 -22.49 15.88 6.15
C ALA A 42 -21.68 16.83 7.04
N ALA A 43 -21.39 16.42 8.27
CA ALA A 43 -20.49 17.18 9.13
C ALA A 43 -19.04 16.99 8.65
N PRO A 44 -18.25 18.07 8.46
CA PRO A 44 -16.83 17.94 8.12
C PRO A 44 -16.09 17.08 9.16
N GLY A 45 -15.35 16.07 8.70
CA GLY A 45 -14.51 15.21 9.55
C GLY A 45 -15.12 13.88 9.98
N GLU A 46 -16.26 13.48 9.44
CA GLU A 46 -16.77 12.11 9.54
C GLU A 46 -16.17 11.23 8.43
N ALA A 47 -16.06 9.91 8.66
CA ALA A 47 -15.48 8.95 7.72
C ALA A 47 -16.50 8.44 6.68
N GLU A 48 -17.75 8.90 6.73
CA GLU A 48 -18.86 8.33 5.97
C GLU A 48 -19.77 9.43 5.41
N LEU A 49 -20.23 9.27 4.17
CA LEU A 49 -21.27 10.07 3.53
C LEU A 49 -22.50 9.19 3.26
N ARG A 50 -23.65 9.57 3.84
CA ARG A 50 -24.88 8.76 3.89
C ARG A 50 -25.87 9.13 2.79
N PRO A 51 -26.90 8.31 2.53
CA PRO A 51 -27.95 8.66 1.57
C PRO A 51 -28.59 10.02 1.89
N GLY A 52 -28.68 10.86 0.87
CA GLY A 52 -29.21 12.22 0.95
C GLY A 52 -28.19 13.29 1.35
N GLU A 53 -26.94 12.90 1.67
CA GLU A 53 -25.89 13.82 2.07
C GLU A 53 -25.03 14.31 0.90
N VAL A 54 -24.48 15.51 1.08
CA VAL A 54 -23.65 16.22 0.12
C VAL A 54 -22.36 16.71 0.78
N LEU A 55 -21.27 16.73 -0.01
CA LEU A 55 -20.07 17.52 0.27
C LEU A 55 -19.92 18.65 -0.76
N ALA A 56 -19.78 19.87 -0.26
CA ALA A 56 -19.52 21.06 -1.05
C ALA A 56 -18.00 21.31 -1.22
N PRO A 57 -17.57 22.22 -2.12
CA PRO A 57 -16.17 22.55 -2.27
C PRO A 57 -15.55 23.05 -0.95
N GLY A 58 -14.41 22.46 -0.58
CA GLY A 58 -13.71 22.70 0.68
C GLY A 58 -14.14 21.79 1.83
N GLU A 59 -15.20 21.00 1.66
CA GLU A 59 -15.63 19.98 2.62
C GLU A 59 -15.06 18.61 2.26
N GLY A 60 -15.03 17.72 3.25
CA GLY A 60 -14.36 16.44 3.12
C GLY A 60 -14.72 15.44 4.20
N LEU A 61 -14.35 14.19 3.94
CA LEU A 61 -14.35 13.10 4.90
C LEU A 61 -12.97 12.96 5.51
N VAL A 62 -12.90 12.53 6.77
CA VAL A 62 -11.66 12.17 7.46
C VAL A 62 -11.84 10.75 8.00
N SER A 63 -10.85 9.89 7.76
CA SER A 63 -10.89 8.51 8.28
C SER A 63 -10.98 8.49 9.81
N ALA A 64 -11.42 7.38 10.39
CA ALA A 64 -11.67 7.30 11.83
C ALA A 64 -10.39 7.51 12.66
N ASP A 65 -9.24 7.10 12.12
CA ASP A 65 -7.91 7.33 12.70
C ASP A 65 -7.33 8.72 12.41
N GLY A 66 -7.97 9.51 11.54
CA GLY A 66 -7.54 10.85 11.15
C GLY A 66 -6.40 10.88 10.12
N SER A 67 -5.97 9.74 9.58
CA SER A 67 -4.81 9.65 8.70
C SER A 67 -5.10 9.94 7.22
N GLN A 68 -6.36 9.81 6.80
CA GLN A 68 -6.80 10.00 5.42
C GLN A 68 -7.81 11.13 5.34
N THR A 69 -7.74 11.91 4.27
CA THR A 69 -8.72 12.98 4.02
C THR A 69 -9.17 12.94 2.56
N LEU A 70 -10.49 12.84 2.35
CA LEU A 70 -11.11 13.02 1.04
C LEU A 70 -11.68 14.44 0.97
N VAL A 71 -11.31 15.24 -0.03
CA VAL A 71 -11.77 16.63 -0.16
C VAL A 71 -12.35 16.88 -1.54
N VAL A 72 -13.51 17.54 -1.62
CA VAL A 72 -13.95 18.20 -2.85
C VAL A 72 -13.19 19.51 -2.96
N GLN A 73 -12.20 19.59 -3.85
CA GLN A 73 -11.33 20.75 -3.98
C GLN A 73 -12.10 21.98 -4.51
N PRO A 74 -11.60 23.21 -4.27
CA PRO A 74 -12.21 24.44 -4.80
C PRO A 74 -12.37 24.49 -6.33
N ASP A 75 -11.52 23.78 -7.06
CA ASP A 75 -11.59 23.63 -8.51
C ASP A 75 -12.56 22.53 -8.97
N GLY A 76 -13.18 21.83 -8.03
CA GLY A 76 -14.20 20.81 -8.24
C GLY A 76 -13.68 19.37 -8.27
N VAL A 77 -12.36 19.15 -8.26
CA VAL A 77 -11.79 17.79 -8.28
C VAL A 77 -12.00 17.12 -6.92
N LEU A 78 -12.49 15.88 -6.92
CA LEU A 78 -12.49 15.06 -5.71
C LEU A 78 -11.10 14.44 -5.56
N ALA A 79 -10.43 14.72 -4.45
CA ALA A 79 -9.07 14.28 -4.20
C ALA A 79 -8.95 13.58 -2.85
N LEU A 80 -8.27 12.44 -2.85
CA LEU A 80 -7.94 11.68 -1.66
C LEU A 80 -6.48 11.92 -1.27
N TYR A 81 -6.26 12.22 -0.01
CA TYR A 81 -4.96 12.49 0.58
C TYR A 81 -4.68 11.53 1.73
N GLY A 82 -3.40 11.15 1.84
CA GLY A 82 -2.84 10.59 3.07
C GLY A 82 -2.04 11.66 3.82
N ALA A 83 -0.94 11.26 4.47
CA ALA A 83 -0.03 12.19 5.15
C ALA A 83 0.78 13.09 4.19
N ASP A 84 0.98 12.64 2.95
CA ASP A 84 1.67 13.41 1.91
C ASP A 84 0.80 14.51 1.32
N PRO A 85 1.40 15.64 0.90
CA PRO A 85 0.67 16.76 0.30
C PRO A 85 0.17 16.45 -1.12
N ASP A 86 0.70 15.41 -1.78
CA ASP A 86 0.26 14.98 -3.09
C ASP A 86 -0.95 14.02 -2.99
N PRO A 87 -1.99 14.20 -3.81
CA PRO A 87 -3.17 13.36 -3.75
C PRO A 87 -2.86 11.94 -4.24
N ARG A 88 -3.30 10.94 -3.47
CA ARG A 88 -3.14 9.51 -3.79
C ARG A 88 -4.07 9.07 -4.92
N TRP A 89 -5.20 9.75 -5.03
CA TRP A 89 -6.18 9.54 -6.09
C TRP A 89 -6.97 10.81 -6.35
N VAL A 90 -7.38 10.99 -7.60
CA VAL A 90 -8.27 12.07 -8.02
C VAL A 90 -9.34 11.53 -8.96
N SER A 91 -10.53 12.13 -8.92
CA SER A 91 -11.66 11.79 -9.79
C SER A 91 -11.45 12.10 -11.27
N GLY A 92 -10.35 12.78 -11.62
CA GLY A 92 -10.13 13.40 -12.91
C GLY A 92 -10.69 14.83 -12.98
N PRO A 93 -10.67 15.46 -14.17
CA PRO A 93 -11.06 16.85 -14.35
C PRO A 93 -12.52 17.11 -13.96
N SER A 94 -12.75 18.21 -13.24
CA SER A 94 -14.10 18.68 -12.88
C SER A 94 -14.18 20.21 -12.98
N SER A 95 -15.30 20.79 -12.52
CA SER A 95 -15.56 22.23 -12.58
C SER A 95 -15.70 22.85 -11.18
N PRO A 96 -15.22 24.08 -10.96
CA PRO A 96 -15.43 24.78 -9.70
C PRO A 96 -16.91 24.82 -9.33
N GLY A 97 -17.21 24.48 -8.07
CA GLY A 97 -18.60 24.37 -7.59
C GLY A 97 -19.23 22.97 -7.72
N SER A 98 -18.49 21.96 -8.16
CA SER A 98 -18.96 20.57 -8.14
C SER A 98 -19.33 20.11 -6.74
N LEU A 99 -20.35 19.26 -6.65
CA LEU A 99 -20.85 18.67 -5.40
C LEU A 99 -20.73 17.14 -5.47
N LEU A 100 -20.17 16.53 -4.42
CA LEU A 100 -20.23 15.07 -4.25
C LEU A 100 -21.53 14.74 -3.51
N THR A 101 -22.34 13.86 -4.09
CA THR A 101 -23.65 13.47 -3.55
C THR A 101 -23.77 11.95 -3.48
N VAL A 102 -24.31 11.45 -2.37
CA VAL A 102 -24.87 10.09 -2.27
C VAL A 102 -26.38 10.23 -2.29
N ALA A 103 -27.02 9.90 -3.41
CA ALA A 103 -28.48 10.04 -3.54
C ALA A 103 -29.23 8.99 -2.71
N GLU A 104 -30.51 9.23 -2.42
CA GLU A 104 -31.41 8.25 -1.76
C GLU A 104 -31.54 6.93 -2.56
N SER A 105 -31.31 6.99 -3.88
CA SER A 105 -31.24 5.81 -4.74
C SER A 105 -29.96 4.99 -4.56
N GLY A 106 -28.98 5.48 -3.80
CA GLY A 106 -27.63 4.93 -3.67
C GLY A 106 -26.68 5.27 -4.81
N ASP A 107 -27.05 6.23 -5.68
CA ASP A 107 -26.17 6.69 -6.74
C ASP A 107 -25.17 7.71 -6.18
N VAL A 108 -23.88 7.47 -6.41
CA VAL A 108 -22.79 8.34 -5.94
C VAL A 108 -22.26 9.13 -7.13
N THR A 109 -22.29 10.46 -7.06
CA THR A 109 -21.88 11.31 -8.21
C THR A 109 -21.16 12.57 -7.77
N LEU A 110 -20.16 12.96 -8.55
CA LEU A 110 -19.56 14.30 -8.51
C LEU A 110 -20.16 15.13 -9.66
N THR A 111 -21.05 16.04 -9.34
CA THR A 111 -21.86 16.77 -10.33
C THR A 111 -21.50 18.25 -10.36
N ALA A 112 -21.17 18.76 -11.56
CA ALA A 112 -20.86 20.16 -11.79
C ALA A 112 -22.10 21.07 -11.70
N PRO A 113 -21.95 22.40 -11.52
CA PRO A 113 -23.08 23.33 -11.38
C PRO A 113 -24.06 23.35 -12.56
N ASP A 114 -23.61 22.97 -13.76
CA ASP A 114 -24.44 22.87 -14.96
C ASP A 114 -25.24 21.55 -15.06
N GLY A 115 -25.07 20.66 -14.09
CA GLY A 115 -25.71 19.34 -14.01
C GLY A 115 -24.91 18.22 -14.66
N THR A 116 -23.71 18.49 -15.19
CA THR A 116 -22.86 17.46 -15.79
C THR A 116 -22.24 16.58 -14.71
N VAL A 117 -22.42 15.25 -14.81
CA VAL A 117 -21.73 14.29 -13.95
C VAL A 117 -20.29 14.17 -14.42
N SER A 118 -19.36 14.70 -13.62
CA SER A 118 -17.93 14.69 -13.91
C SER A 118 -17.26 13.38 -13.48
N TRP A 119 -17.79 12.72 -12.46
CA TRP A 119 -17.30 11.42 -12.00
C TRP A 119 -18.41 10.60 -11.30
N ARG A 120 -18.30 9.27 -11.38
CA ARG A 120 -19.09 8.30 -10.62
C ARG A 120 -18.32 6.96 -10.49
N PRO A 121 -18.57 6.16 -9.43
CA PRO A 121 -18.03 4.82 -9.33
C PRO A 121 -18.68 3.88 -10.37
N ASP A 122 -17.93 2.90 -10.86
CA ASP A 122 -18.45 1.86 -11.75
C ASP A 122 -19.12 0.74 -10.93
N ALA A 123 -20.20 1.11 -10.26
CA ALA A 123 -21.03 0.19 -9.48
C ALA A 123 -22.51 0.52 -9.60
N PRO A 124 -23.39 -0.49 -9.52
CA PRO A 124 -24.82 -0.28 -9.62
C PRO A 124 -25.34 0.48 -8.39
N ALA A 125 -26.13 1.53 -8.64
CA ALA A 125 -26.82 2.26 -7.58
C ALA A 125 -27.81 1.35 -6.84
N SER A 126 -27.65 1.25 -5.52
CA SER A 126 -28.51 0.45 -4.64
C SER A 126 -29.04 1.30 -3.49
N PRO A 127 -30.37 1.42 -3.29
CA PRO A 127 -30.92 2.23 -2.21
C PRO A 127 -30.33 1.87 -0.85
N GLY A 128 -29.90 2.89 -0.09
CA GLY A 128 -29.21 2.72 1.18
C GLY A 128 -27.69 2.55 1.10
N SER A 129 -27.09 2.73 -0.08
CA SER A 129 -25.63 2.72 -0.21
C SER A 129 -24.98 3.92 0.50
N THR A 130 -23.81 3.71 1.09
CA THR A 130 -22.99 4.74 1.74
C THR A 130 -21.61 4.81 1.08
N LEU A 131 -21.01 5.99 1.08
CA LEU A 131 -19.62 6.19 0.67
C LEU A 131 -18.76 6.31 1.92
N VAL A 132 -17.75 5.46 2.08
CA VAL A 132 -16.94 5.37 3.30
C VAL A 132 -15.46 5.55 2.97
N LEU A 133 -14.79 6.47 3.65
CA LEU A 133 -13.35 6.60 3.67
C LEU A 133 -12.79 5.73 4.80
N LYS A 134 -12.06 4.68 4.45
CA LYS A 134 -11.43 3.77 5.40
C LYS A 134 -10.07 4.30 5.88
N ASP A 135 -9.62 3.80 7.02
CA ASP A 135 -8.30 4.13 7.61
C ASP A 135 -7.12 3.66 6.74
N ASP A 136 -7.33 2.62 5.92
CA ASP A 136 -6.36 2.16 4.93
C ASP A 136 -6.19 3.13 3.74
N GLY A 137 -7.03 4.17 3.65
CA GLY A 137 -7.01 5.09 2.51
C GLY A 137 -7.72 4.52 1.29
N ASP A 138 -8.59 3.53 1.45
CA ASP A 138 -9.57 3.17 0.43
C ASP A 138 -10.86 3.96 0.59
N LEU A 139 -11.39 4.46 -0.53
CA LEU A 139 -12.72 5.03 -0.60
C LEU A 139 -13.66 3.98 -1.21
N VAL A 140 -14.64 3.53 -0.43
CA VAL A 140 -15.52 2.42 -0.82
C VAL A 140 -16.98 2.83 -0.88
N VAL A 141 -17.76 2.13 -1.70
CA VAL A 141 -19.22 2.16 -1.62
C VAL A 141 -19.69 0.86 -0.96
N LEU A 142 -20.42 1.00 0.15
CA LEU A 142 -21.08 -0.12 0.82
C LEU A 142 -22.57 -0.11 0.45
N ASP A 143 -23.16 -1.28 0.24
CA ASP A 143 -24.61 -1.41 0.10
C ASP A 143 -25.34 -1.34 1.46
N ALA A 144 -26.67 -1.41 1.43
CA ALA A 144 -27.50 -1.36 2.64
C ALA A 144 -27.31 -2.54 3.61
N GLN A 145 -26.60 -3.60 3.19
CA GLN A 145 -26.23 -4.75 4.03
C GLN A 145 -24.79 -4.63 4.55
N GLY A 146 -24.05 -3.60 4.13
CA GLY A 146 -22.64 -3.40 4.47
C GLY A 146 -21.67 -4.15 3.56
N ALA A 147 -22.13 -4.73 2.45
CA ALA A 147 -21.24 -5.36 1.48
C ALA A 147 -20.57 -4.29 0.59
N GLN A 148 -19.26 -4.42 0.38
CA GLN A 148 -18.52 -3.54 -0.52
C GLN A 148 -18.87 -3.86 -1.98
N VAL A 149 -19.38 -2.87 -2.70
CA VAL A 149 -19.79 -3.00 -4.11
C VAL A 149 -18.89 -2.22 -5.05
N TRP A 150 -18.03 -1.36 -4.51
CA TRP A 150 -17.03 -0.60 -5.25
C TRP A 150 -15.92 -0.11 -4.32
N ASP A 151 -14.74 0.11 -4.89
CA ASP A 151 -13.63 0.80 -4.26
C ASP A 151 -12.76 1.55 -5.27
N THR A 152 -12.00 2.51 -4.75
CA THR A 152 -10.94 3.22 -5.48
C THR A 152 -9.70 2.35 -5.75
N GLY A 153 -9.51 1.26 -5.02
CA GLY A 153 -8.30 0.45 -5.03
C GLY A 153 -7.09 1.15 -4.40
N THR A 154 -7.32 2.15 -3.55
CA THR A 154 -6.26 2.98 -2.95
C THR A 154 -5.89 2.55 -1.53
N GLY A 155 -6.61 1.56 -0.99
CA GLY A 155 -6.34 0.96 0.31
C GLY A 155 -4.91 0.44 0.45
N VAL A 156 -4.18 1.00 1.40
CA VAL A 156 -2.89 0.53 1.88
C VAL A 156 -3.12 -0.17 3.19
N ARG A 157 -2.63 -1.42 3.29
CA ARG A 157 -2.74 -2.20 4.52
C ARG A 157 -2.32 -1.36 5.72
N PRO A 158 -3.04 -1.44 6.85
CA PRO A 158 -2.79 -0.57 7.99
C PRO A 158 -1.33 -0.69 8.45
N SER A 159 -0.71 0.42 8.88
CA SER A 159 0.63 0.40 9.45
C SER A 159 0.63 0.20 10.97
N ILE A 160 -0.56 0.21 11.59
CA ILE A 160 -0.74 0.17 13.04
C ILE A 160 -1.66 -1.00 13.41
N LEU A 161 -1.23 -1.80 14.38
CA LEU A 161 -2.12 -2.70 15.12
C LEU A 161 -2.46 -2.05 16.47
N PRO A 162 -3.71 -1.60 16.69
CA PRO A 162 -4.11 -0.94 17.92
C PRO A 162 -4.22 -1.93 19.11
N PRO A 163 -4.37 -1.44 20.34
CA PRO A 163 -4.69 -2.29 21.49
C PRO A 163 -5.94 -3.14 21.21
N GLY A 164 -5.85 -4.43 21.51
CA GLY A 164 -6.92 -5.40 21.23
C GLY A 164 -6.96 -5.91 19.78
N GLY A 165 -6.14 -5.36 18.88
CA GLY A 165 -6.06 -5.76 17.48
C GLY A 165 -5.53 -7.18 17.29
N VAL A 166 -6.02 -7.82 16.23
CA VAL A 166 -5.66 -9.19 15.83
C VAL A 166 -5.32 -9.21 14.34
N LEU A 167 -4.26 -9.91 13.96
CA LEU A 167 -3.98 -10.33 12.59
C LEU A 167 -4.12 -11.86 12.51
N ALA A 168 -5.03 -12.31 11.65
CA ALA A 168 -5.22 -13.71 11.29
C ALA A 168 -4.31 -14.11 10.12
N PRO A 169 -4.16 -15.42 9.82
CA PRO A 169 -3.45 -15.86 8.62
C PRO A 169 -3.97 -15.16 7.36
N GLY A 170 -3.04 -14.59 6.57
CA GLY A 170 -3.35 -13.80 5.37
C GLY A 170 -3.55 -12.29 5.61
N ASP A 171 -3.79 -11.87 6.86
CA ASP A 171 -3.78 -10.46 7.23
C ASP A 171 -2.34 -9.94 7.25
N ALA A 172 -2.18 -8.64 6.97
CA ALA A 172 -0.89 -7.99 7.06
C ALA A 172 -1.00 -6.50 7.39
N LEU A 173 0.08 -5.96 7.93
CA LEU A 173 0.35 -4.53 8.02
C LEU A 173 1.31 -4.12 6.90
N SER A 174 1.24 -2.88 6.44
CA SER A 174 2.25 -2.29 5.55
C SER A 174 2.76 -0.97 6.13
N SER A 175 4.03 -0.64 5.90
CA SER A 175 4.53 0.72 6.23
C SER A 175 3.73 1.77 5.46
N PRO A 176 3.64 3.01 5.97
CA PRO A 176 2.98 4.11 5.25
C PRO A 176 3.45 4.29 3.80
N ASP A 177 4.73 4.08 3.51
CA ASP A 177 5.32 4.14 2.17
C ASP A 177 5.14 2.86 1.32
N GLY A 178 4.53 1.82 1.90
CA GLY A 178 4.21 0.55 1.25
C GLY A 178 5.39 -0.40 1.04
N ARG A 179 6.61 -0.04 1.48
CA ARG A 179 7.82 -0.83 1.23
C ARG A 179 8.00 -2.01 2.18
N GLN A 180 7.45 -1.91 3.39
CA GLN A 180 7.61 -2.92 4.43
C GLN A 180 6.27 -3.63 4.63
N THR A 181 6.28 -4.94 4.86
CA THR A 181 5.04 -5.68 5.12
C THR A 181 5.23 -6.66 6.28
N LEU A 182 4.41 -6.53 7.33
CA LEU A 182 4.31 -7.53 8.40
C LEU A 182 3.13 -8.45 8.10
N LEU A 183 3.34 -9.75 7.99
CA LEU A 183 2.27 -10.68 7.63
C LEU A 183 2.27 -11.93 8.50
N VAL A 184 1.08 -12.50 8.71
CA VAL A 184 0.91 -13.82 9.32
C VAL A 184 0.85 -14.86 8.18
N LEU A 185 1.89 -15.68 8.08
CA LEU A 185 2.03 -16.74 7.10
C LEU A 185 1.08 -17.90 7.38
N ASP A 186 0.77 -18.72 6.36
CA ASP A 186 -0.06 -19.92 6.50
C ASP A 186 0.57 -20.99 7.42
N ASP A 187 1.89 -20.99 7.53
CA ASP A 187 2.62 -21.82 8.49
C ASP A 187 2.49 -21.30 9.93
N GLY A 188 1.86 -20.14 10.14
CA GLY A 188 1.66 -19.51 11.44
C GLY A 188 2.86 -18.75 11.99
N SER A 189 3.90 -18.56 11.19
CA SER A 189 4.96 -17.58 11.48
C SER A 189 4.51 -16.16 11.13
N VAL A 190 4.94 -15.20 11.93
CA VAL A 190 4.75 -13.78 11.63
C VAL A 190 6.07 -13.26 11.08
N ALA A 191 6.06 -12.72 9.86
CA ALA A 191 7.25 -12.28 9.16
C ALA A 191 7.15 -10.80 8.78
N LEU A 192 8.23 -10.06 9.03
CA LEU A 192 8.43 -8.71 8.51
C LEU A 192 9.28 -8.81 7.25
N LEU A 193 8.70 -8.44 6.12
CA LEU A 193 9.35 -8.39 4.82
C LEU A 193 9.80 -6.98 4.49
N GLY A 194 11.01 -6.87 3.94
CA GLY A 194 11.49 -5.65 3.30
C GLY A 194 10.92 -5.47 1.88
N PRO A 195 11.25 -4.35 1.21
CA PRO A 195 10.80 -4.04 -0.16
C PRO A 195 11.31 -5.02 -1.21
N ASP A 196 12.42 -5.70 -0.91
CA ASP A 196 13.00 -6.78 -1.71
C ASP A 196 12.34 -8.15 -1.46
N ALA A 197 11.26 -8.18 -0.69
CA ALA A 197 10.57 -9.37 -0.20
C ALA A 197 11.43 -10.29 0.67
N THR A 198 12.60 -9.82 1.16
CA THR A 198 13.41 -10.62 2.08
C THR A 198 12.89 -10.49 3.51
N THR A 199 12.84 -11.61 4.23
CA THR A 199 12.45 -11.63 5.63
C THR A 199 13.52 -10.97 6.49
N ARG A 200 13.19 -9.80 7.06
CA ARG A 200 14.07 -9.03 7.96
C ARG A 200 13.93 -9.50 9.41
N TRP A 201 12.74 -9.93 9.78
CA TRP A 201 12.46 -10.50 11.09
C TRP A 201 11.33 -11.53 11.00
N SER A 202 11.35 -12.55 11.87
CA SER A 202 10.28 -13.53 11.98
C SER A 202 10.14 -14.07 13.41
N THR A 203 8.93 -14.45 13.79
CA THR A 203 8.67 -15.15 15.06
C THR A 203 9.13 -16.61 15.05
N GLN A 204 9.28 -17.21 13.86
CA GLN A 204 9.65 -18.62 13.67
C GLN A 204 8.78 -19.57 14.53
N THR A 205 7.47 -19.31 14.53
CA THR A 205 6.51 -20.03 15.37
C THR A 205 5.98 -21.29 14.71
N ASP A 206 5.86 -21.30 13.38
CA ASP A 206 5.60 -22.48 12.53
C ASP A 206 4.44 -23.39 13.00
N VAL A 207 3.37 -22.79 13.54
CA VAL A 207 2.11 -23.47 13.89
C VAL A 207 0.94 -22.92 13.06
N PRO A 208 0.48 -23.63 12.02
CA PRO A 208 -0.58 -23.17 11.13
C PRO A 208 -1.84 -22.72 11.86
N GLY A 209 -2.49 -21.69 11.34
CA GLY A 209 -3.69 -21.09 11.96
C GLY A 209 -3.39 -20.17 13.15
N SER A 210 -2.11 -19.90 13.44
CA SER A 210 -1.75 -18.94 14.50
C SER A 210 -2.20 -17.52 14.16
N THR A 211 -2.49 -16.73 15.19
CA THR A 211 -2.86 -15.31 15.08
C THR A 211 -1.87 -14.45 15.88
N LEU A 212 -1.57 -13.24 15.39
CA LEU A 212 -0.85 -12.21 16.13
C LEU A 212 -1.87 -11.30 16.82
N THR A 213 -1.75 -11.13 18.14
CA THR A 213 -2.67 -10.30 18.93
C THR A 213 -1.89 -9.32 19.81
N LEU A 214 -2.24 -8.04 19.73
CA LEU A 214 -1.82 -7.05 20.71
C LEU A 214 -2.84 -7.00 21.84
N ARG A 215 -2.53 -7.63 22.97
CA ARG A 215 -3.47 -7.74 24.09
C ARG A 215 -3.63 -6.40 24.81
N GLU A 216 -4.79 -6.21 25.44
CA GLU A 216 -5.14 -5.03 26.26
C GLU A 216 -4.13 -4.69 27.37
N ASP A 217 -3.35 -5.68 27.83
CA ASP A 217 -2.31 -5.47 28.84
C ASP A 217 -0.98 -4.96 28.26
N GLY A 218 -0.92 -4.68 26.95
CA GLY A 218 0.25 -4.19 26.23
C GLY A 218 1.17 -5.29 25.71
N ASN A 219 0.81 -6.57 25.85
CA ASN A 219 1.67 -7.67 25.42
C ASN A 219 1.30 -8.12 24.00
N LEU A 220 2.26 -8.10 23.08
CA LEU A 220 2.12 -8.65 21.73
C LEU A 220 2.40 -10.16 21.78
N VAL A 221 1.49 -10.97 21.26
CA VAL A 221 1.47 -12.43 21.42
C VAL A 221 1.13 -13.10 20.10
N VAL A 222 1.85 -14.19 19.77
CA VAL A 222 1.39 -15.16 18.78
C VAL A 222 0.79 -16.33 19.53
N ALA A 223 -0.42 -16.74 19.15
CA ALA A 223 -1.10 -17.89 19.73
C ALA A 223 -1.68 -18.79 18.64
N ASP A 224 -1.65 -20.10 18.87
CA ASP A 224 -2.28 -21.09 18.01
C ASP A 224 -3.82 -21.09 18.15
N ALA A 225 -4.50 -21.91 17.34
CA ALA A 225 -5.96 -22.02 17.33
C ALA A 225 -6.57 -22.50 18.66
N ASP A 226 -5.78 -23.20 19.49
CA ASP A 226 -6.19 -23.66 20.83
C ASP A 226 -5.95 -22.58 21.91
N GLY A 227 -5.36 -21.44 21.54
CA GLY A 227 -5.00 -20.34 22.42
C GLY A 227 -3.68 -20.54 23.17
N ASN A 228 -2.87 -21.54 22.81
CA ASN A 228 -1.52 -21.68 23.37
C ASN A 228 -0.61 -20.62 22.77
N ARG A 229 0.11 -19.92 23.64
CA ARG A 229 1.02 -18.85 23.23
C ARG A 229 2.34 -19.45 22.76
N THR A 230 2.68 -19.26 21.49
CA THR A 230 3.91 -19.75 20.86
C THR A 230 5.02 -18.69 20.93
N TRP A 231 4.68 -17.40 20.90
CA TRP A 231 5.63 -16.29 21.05
C TRP A 231 5.04 -15.11 21.85
N ARG A 232 5.90 -14.27 22.45
CA ARG A 232 5.50 -12.99 23.08
C ARG A 232 6.63 -11.95 23.13
N SER A 233 6.27 -10.66 23.05
CA SER A 233 7.20 -9.52 23.20
C SER A 233 7.67 -9.28 24.65
N ARG A 234 6.92 -9.79 25.64
CA ARG A 234 7.16 -9.60 27.10
C ARG A 234 6.96 -8.15 27.56
N THR A 235 6.02 -7.44 26.95
CA THR A 235 5.70 -6.02 27.23
C THR A 235 4.40 -5.84 28.04
N ALA A 236 3.99 -6.88 28.79
CA ALA A 236 2.82 -6.76 29.67
C ALA A 236 3.04 -5.71 30.75
N GLY A 237 1.99 -4.93 31.06
CA GLY A 237 2.05 -3.80 32.02
C GLY A 237 2.01 -2.43 31.36
N HIS A 238 1.86 -2.39 30.03
CA HIS A 238 1.78 -1.17 29.21
C HIS A 238 0.43 -1.11 28.47
N PRO A 239 -0.70 -0.97 29.19
CA PRO A 239 -2.02 -0.94 28.55
C PRO A 239 -2.15 0.27 27.63
N GLY A 240 -2.89 0.10 26.53
CA GLY A 240 -3.05 1.14 25.50
C GLY A 240 -1.86 1.25 24.55
N SER A 241 -0.90 0.33 24.60
CA SER A 241 0.19 0.26 23.62
C SER A 241 -0.32 -0.01 22.21
N SER A 242 0.36 0.56 21.21
CA SER A 242 0.11 0.32 19.78
C SER A 242 1.36 -0.21 19.11
N LEU A 243 1.20 -1.17 18.21
CA LEU A 243 2.29 -1.69 17.37
C LEU A 243 2.29 -0.90 16.06
N VAL A 244 3.43 -0.38 15.65
CA VAL A 244 3.58 0.51 14.49
C VAL A 244 4.68 -0.03 13.59
N LEU A 245 4.36 -0.25 12.31
CA LEU A 245 5.32 -0.53 11.25
C LEU A 245 5.72 0.79 10.58
N GLN A 246 7.01 1.11 10.63
CA GLN A 246 7.57 2.38 10.19
C GLN A 246 8.18 2.26 8.78
N ASP A 247 8.28 3.37 8.05
CA ASP A 247 8.86 3.42 6.70
C ASP A 247 10.33 3.00 6.67
N ASP A 248 11.04 3.22 7.78
CA ASP A 248 12.41 2.78 7.95
C ASP A 248 12.53 1.27 8.16
N GLY A 249 11.44 0.49 8.16
CA GLY A 249 11.52 -0.96 8.33
C GLY A 249 11.64 -1.43 9.77
N ASP A 250 11.51 -0.56 10.78
CA ASP A 250 11.33 -1.00 12.17
C ASP A 250 9.87 -1.26 12.51
N LEU A 251 9.63 -2.31 13.31
CA LEU A 251 8.33 -2.61 13.89
C LEU A 251 8.42 -2.36 15.39
N VAL A 252 7.72 -1.31 15.85
CA VAL A 252 7.90 -0.76 17.20
C VAL A 252 6.60 -0.83 17.98
N LEU A 253 6.68 -1.27 19.24
CA LEU A 253 5.59 -1.14 20.19
C LEU A 253 5.78 0.14 21.00
N TYR A 254 4.86 1.08 20.87
CA TYR A 254 4.83 2.32 21.64
C TYR A 254 3.85 2.22 22.81
N ASP A 255 4.18 2.81 23.94
CA ASP A 255 3.21 3.04 25.02
C ASP A 255 2.35 4.30 24.76
N VAL A 256 1.37 4.54 25.63
CA VAL A 256 0.44 5.69 25.52
C VAL A 256 1.13 7.06 25.63
N ALA A 257 2.36 7.12 26.13
CA ALA A 257 3.16 8.34 26.18
C ALA A 257 4.04 8.52 24.93
N GLY A 258 3.97 7.57 23.97
CA GLY A 258 4.79 7.56 22.76
C GLY A 258 6.22 7.06 22.98
N ALA A 259 6.52 6.42 24.12
CA ALA A 259 7.83 5.84 24.37
C ALA A 259 7.92 4.41 23.78
N PRO A 260 9.03 4.05 23.10
CA PRO A 260 9.20 2.70 22.58
C PRO A 260 9.46 1.73 23.73
N VAL A 261 8.66 0.67 23.83
CA VAL A 261 8.81 -0.39 24.84
C VAL A 261 9.34 -1.71 24.26
N TRP A 262 9.28 -1.88 22.95
CA TRP A 262 9.88 -2.99 22.20
C TRP A 262 10.06 -2.61 20.73
N SER A 263 11.05 -3.20 20.06
CA SER A 263 11.35 -2.99 18.63
C SER A 263 11.98 -4.27 18.04
N THR A 264 11.77 -4.51 16.74
CA THR A 264 12.45 -5.58 15.98
C THR A 264 13.91 -5.26 15.70
N GLY A 265 14.30 -3.98 15.70
CA GLY A 265 15.65 -3.51 15.42
C GLY A 265 16.02 -3.67 13.94
N THR A 266 15.03 -3.57 13.05
CA THR A 266 15.17 -3.88 11.62
C THR A 266 15.32 -2.66 10.72
N VAL A 267 15.59 -1.49 11.31
CA VAL A 267 15.81 -0.21 10.61
C VAL A 267 16.72 -0.38 9.39
N ILE A 268 16.20 0.05 8.24
CA ILE A 268 16.83 0.18 6.93
C ILE A 268 17.19 1.65 6.74
N GLY A 269 18.48 1.91 6.64
CA GLY A 269 19.02 3.25 6.49
C GLY A 269 19.71 3.78 7.75
N PRO A 270 19.98 5.09 7.83
CA PRO A 270 19.60 6.11 6.86
C PRO A 270 20.22 5.89 5.47
N SER A 271 19.51 6.28 4.42
CA SER A 271 19.98 6.23 3.03
C SER A 271 20.72 7.49 2.59
N SER A 272 20.81 8.49 3.46
CA SER A 272 21.54 9.72 3.16
C SER A 272 22.36 10.20 4.33
N LEU A 273 23.46 10.90 4.02
CA LEU A 273 24.27 11.61 4.98
C LEU A 273 24.10 13.11 4.75
N ALA A 274 23.45 13.76 5.71
CA ALA A 274 23.24 15.20 5.69
C ALA A 274 24.50 15.97 6.10
N THR A 275 24.59 17.22 5.64
CA THR A 275 25.66 18.14 6.04
C THR A 275 25.70 18.31 7.56
N GLY A 276 26.90 18.17 8.15
CA GLY A 276 27.11 18.35 9.59
C GLY A 276 26.70 17.17 10.49
N ALA A 277 26.20 16.07 9.92
CA ALA A 277 25.93 14.82 10.63
C ALA A 277 26.92 13.74 10.18
N PRO A 278 28.08 13.59 10.84
CA PRO A 278 29.09 12.62 10.41
C PRO A 278 28.68 11.17 10.72
N LEU A 279 29.04 10.26 9.82
CA LEU A 279 28.99 8.82 10.03
C LEU A 279 30.28 8.40 10.76
N ALA A 280 30.16 7.80 11.95
CA ALA A 280 31.29 7.34 12.74
C ALA A 280 31.74 5.92 12.36
N VAL A 281 32.96 5.54 12.76
CA VAL A 281 33.44 4.15 12.59
C VAL A 281 32.49 3.16 13.25
N GLY A 282 32.16 2.10 12.51
CA GLY A 282 31.19 1.07 12.90
C GLY A 282 29.75 1.38 12.50
N GLN A 283 29.48 2.57 11.96
CA GLN A 283 28.17 2.93 11.40
C GLN A 283 28.13 2.69 9.89
N GLN A 284 26.91 2.63 9.36
CA GLN A 284 26.64 2.43 7.95
C GLN A 284 25.47 3.29 7.47
N LEU A 285 25.41 3.50 6.16
CA LEU A 285 24.21 3.90 5.44
C LEU A 285 23.70 2.69 4.64
N SER A 286 22.40 2.64 4.35
CA SER A 286 21.79 1.60 3.53
C SER A 286 20.84 2.19 2.49
N SER A 287 20.79 1.65 1.29
CA SER A 287 19.76 1.98 0.30
C SER A 287 18.36 1.67 0.84
N PRO A 288 17.31 2.30 0.29
CA PRO A 288 15.92 2.03 0.68
C PRO A 288 15.51 0.56 0.55
N ASP A 289 16.11 -0.20 -0.38
CA ASP A 289 15.87 -1.63 -0.53
C ASP A 289 16.67 -2.50 0.46
N GLY A 290 17.69 -1.94 1.12
CA GLY A 290 18.57 -2.62 2.08
C GLY A 290 19.69 -3.47 1.48
N HIS A 291 19.80 -3.55 0.15
CA HIS A 291 20.83 -4.33 -0.56
C HIS A 291 22.17 -3.61 -0.59
N LEU A 292 22.17 -2.33 -0.92
CA LEU A 292 23.39 -1.52 -0.97
C LEU A 292 23.68 -0.92 0.41
N ARG A 293 24.91 -1.08 0.91
CA ARG A 293 25.35 -0.55 2.21
C ARG A 293 26.71 0.10 2.10
N LEU A 294 26.83 1.31 2.65
CA LEU A 294 28.11 2.00 2.81
C LEU A 294 28.51 1.97 4.28
N GLY A 295 29.48 1.13 4.63
CA GLY A 295 30.04 1.04 5.98
C GLY A 295 31.34 1.85 6.12
N LEU A 296 31.52 2.49 7.28
CA LEU A 296 32.80 3.08 7.68
C LEU A 296 33.49 2.20 8.72
N ALA A 297 34.67 1.68 8.38
CA ALA A 297 35.55 0.96 9.28
C ALA A 297 36.84 1.77 9.57
N ALA A 298 37.65 1.31 10.52
CA ALA A 298 38.90 1.99 10.90
C ALA A 298 39.96 2.00 9.78
N ASP A 299 39.81 1.14 8.78
CA ASP A 299 40.70 0.97 7.64
C ASP A 299 40.16 1.56 6.33
N GLY A 300 38.88 1.93 6.25
CA GLY A 300 38.28 2.39 5.00
C GLY A 300 36.77 2.51 4.96
N LEU A 301 36.29 3.10 3.87
CA LEU A 301 34.91 2.94 3.41
C LEU A 301 34.78 1.66 2.59
N THR A 302 33.69 0.94 2.81
CA THR A 302 33.30 -0.21 1.97
C THR A 302 31.85 -0.03 1.53
N LEU A 303 31.62 -0.05 0.22
CA LEU A 303 30.31 -0.15 -0.37
C LEU A 303 30.07 -1.63 -0.74
N THR A 304 29.02 -2.23 -0.19
CA THR A 304 28.63 -3.62 -0.45
C THR A 304 27.22 -3.68 -1.02
N TYR A 305 27.01 -4.53 -2.02
CA TYR A 305 25.69 -4.96 -2.46
C TYR A 305 25.48 -6.40 -1.99
N ASP A 306 24.52 -6.61 -1.10
CA ASP A 306 24.39 -7.82 -0.27
C ASP A 306 25.71 -8.15 0.46
N GLN A 307 26.38 -9.23 0.04
CA GLN A 307 27.68 -9.64 0.60
C GLN A 307 28.86 -9.33 -0.33
N SER A 308 28.59 -8.80 -1.53
CA SER A 308 29.59 -8.51 -2.54
C SER A 308 30.13 -7.10 -2.37
N VAL A 309 31.46 -6.96 -2.35
CA VAL A 309 32.10 -5.64 -2.30
C VAL A 309 31.99 -5.00 -3.69
N VAL A 310 31.32 -3.84 -3.75
CA VAL A 310 31.16 -3.02 -4.95
C VAL A 310 32.34 -2.08 -5.12
N TRP A 311 32.73 -1.41 -4.03
CA TRP A 311 33.76 -0.38 -4.05
C TRP A 311 34.38 -0.18 -2.66
N THR A 312 35.65 0.23 -2.63
CA THR A 312 36.34 0.59 -1.38
C THR A 312 37.15 1.88 -1.54
N ALA A 313 37.26 2.63 -0.45
CA ALA A 313 38.25 3.69 -0.29
C ALA A 313 39.09 3.41 0.96
N PRO A 314 40.31 2.86 0.81
CA PRO A 314 41.21 2.61 1.93
C PRO A 314 41.61 3.93 2.61
N THR A 315 41.32 4.05 3.89
CA THR A 315 41.66 5.19 4.75
C THR A 315 42.11 4.69 6.13
N PRO A 316 43.32 4.12 6.26
CA PRO A 316 43.82 3.65 7.54
C PRO A 316 43.82 4.76 8.60
N GLY A 317 43.17 4.49 9.73
CA GLY A 317 43.01 5.47 10.82
C GLY A 317 41.78 6.38 10.67
N ALA A 318 40.81 6.00 9.84
CA ALA A 318 39.56 6.72 9.72
C ALA A 318 38.80 6.79 11.05
N ALA A 319 38.15 7.93 11.28
CA ALA A 319 37.33 8.18 12.45
C ALA A 319 35.90 8.61 12.08
N ALA A 320 35.74 9.37 10.99
CA ALA A 320 34.44 9.85 10.54
C ALA A 320 34.40 10.05 9.01
N LEU A 321 33.22 9.84 8.42
CA LEU A 321 32.83 10.30 7.08
C LEU A 321 31.84 11.45 7.27
N ALA A 322 32.03 12.55 6.55
CA ALA A 322 31.15 13.71 6.65
C ALA A 322 30.95 14.39 5.28
N VAL A 323 29.76 14.98 5.11
CA VAL A 323 29.54 16.05 4.13
C VAL A 323 29.76 17.38 4.85
N LEU A 324 30.75 18.15 4.39
CA LEU A 324 31.12 19.44 4.96
C LEU A 324 30.14 20.55 4.49
N GLU A 325 30.19 21.72 5.13
CA GLU A 325 29.32 22.86 4.79
C GLU A 325 29.46 23.33 3.33
N ASP A 326 30.64 23.19 2.75
CA ASP A 326 30.90 23.50 1.35
C ASP A 326 30.42 22.39 0.38
N GLY A 327 29.80 21.32 0.89
CA GLY A 327 29.29 20.18 0.13
C GLY A 327 30.33 19.15 -0.26
N THR A 328 31.59 19.30 0.17
CA THR A 328 32.61 18.28 -0.05
C THR A 328 32.41 17.09 0.89
N VAL A 329 32.65 15.89 0.38
CA VAL A 329 32.61 14.67 1.18
C VAL A 329 34.03 14.31 1.57
N THR A 330 34.26 14.07 2.87
CA THR A 330 35.57 13.74 3.40
C THR A 330 35.49 12.56 4.38
N VAL A 331 36.51 11.71 4.35
CA VAL A 331 36.84 10.82 5.47
C VAL A 331 37.98 11.48 6.23
N SER A 332 37.86 11.60 7.55
CA SER A 332 38.86 12.22 8.41
C SER A 332 39.38 11.26 9.49
N GLY A 333 40.65 11.43 9.87
CA GLY A 333 41.24 10.79 11.04
C GLY A 333 40.78 11.44 12.35
N ALA A 334 41.16 10.83 13.49
CA ALA A 334 40.77 11.32 14.82
C ALA A 334 41.30 12.72 15.17
N ASP A 335 42.37 13.15 14.50
CA ASP A 335 42.96 14.50 14.60
C ASP A 335 42.34 15.51 13.62
N GLY A 336 41.32 15.10 12.86
CA GLY A 336 40.65 15.93 11.85
C GLY A 336 41.40 16.01 10.52
N THR A 337 42.50 15.27 10.34
CA THR A 337 43.19 15.22 9.04
C THR A 337 42.31 14.58 7.99
N ALA A 338 42.19 15.20 6.82
CA ALA A 338 41.47 14.62 5.69
C ALA A 338 42.28 13.47 5.09
N LEU A 339 41.75 12.25 5.19
CA LEU A 339 42.38 11.02 4.68
C LEU A 339 41.92 10.70 3.26
N TRP A 340 40.70 11.08 2.90
CA TRP A 340 40.12 10.90 1.58
C TRP A 340 39.02 11.92 1.31
N THR A 341 38.83 12.28 0.05
CA THR A 341 37.71 13.09 -0.43
C THR A 341 37.20 12.54 -1.77
N THR A 342 35.92 12.76 -2.07
CA THR A 342 35.34 12.40 -3.38
C THR A 342 36.01 13.13 -4.55
N GLY A 343 36.67 14.27 -4.29
CA GLY A 343 37.28 15.11 -5.33
C GLY A 343 36.26 15.84 -6.20
N ALA A 344 34.97 15.77 -5.86
CA ALA A 344 33.89 16.48 -6.54
C ALA A 344 34.00 18.00 -6.28
N PRO A 345 33.48 18.84 -7.19
CA PRO A 345 33.40 20.28 -6.95
C PRO A 345 32.61 20.60 -5.68
N ALA A 346 33.08 21.58 -4.90
CA ALA A 346 32.35 22.08 -3.75
C ALA A 346 30.98 22.61 -4.19
N SER A 347 29.93 22.15 -3.51
CA SER A 347 28.54 22.48 -3.79
C SER A 347 27.76 22.53 -2.47
N PRO A 348 27.70 23.69 -1.79
CA PRO A 348 27.02 23.84 -0.51
C PRO A 348 25.60 23.25 -0.51
N GLY A 349 25.29 22.47 0.53
CA GLY A 349 24.01 21.75 0.65
C GLY A 349 23.92 20.47 -0.18
N ALA A 350 25.00 20.00 -0.81
CA ALA A 350 25.03 18.68 -1.41
C ALA A 350 24.80 17.58 -0.36
N THR A 351 24.21 16.47 -0.79
CA THR A 351 23.92 15.31 0.06
C THR A 351 24.49 14.05 -0.55
N LEU A 352 25.15 13.23 0.27
CA LEU A 352 25.55 11.88 -0.10
C LEU A 352 24.35 10.94 0.12
N GLN A 353 23.97 10.16 -0.89
CA GLN A 353 22.76 9.33 -0.88
C GLN A 353 23.07 7.94 -1.45
N LEU A 354 22.49 6.90 -0.85
CA LEU A 354 22.38 5.56 -1.43
C LEU A 354 21.00 5.42 -2.07
N GLU A 355 21.02 5.07 -3.35
CA GLU A 355 19.88 4.57 -4.10
C GLU A 355 20.09 3.07 -4.35
N GLU A 356 19.07 2.38 -4.88
CA GLU A 356 19.07 0.92 -5.08
C GLU A 356 20.27 0.43 -5.92
N GLY A 357 20.74 1.24 -6.87
CA GLY A 357 21.85 0.88 -7.77
C GLY A 357 23.12 1.71 -7.65
N ALA A 358 23.18 2.71 -6.75
CA ALA A 358 24.33 3.61 -6.71
C ALA A 358 24.50 4.35 -5.38
N LEU A 359 25.74 4.72 -5.08
CA LEU A 359 26.10 5.76 -4.13
C LEU A 359 26.34 7.08 -4.89
N LEU A 360 25.64 8.15 -4.53
CA LEU A 360 25.59 9.41 -5.27
C LEU A 360 25.87 10.60 -4.36
N LEU A 361 26.57 11.60 -4.87
CA LEU A 361 26.60 12.94 -4.31
C LEU A 361 25.78 13.87 -5.21
N ARG A 362 24.64 14.35 -4.71
CA ARG A 362 23.74 15.26 -5.46
C ARG A 362 23.80 16.67 -4.88
N ALA A 363 23.82 17.67 -5.75
CA ALA A 363 23.61 19.08 -5.38
C ALA A 363 22.13 19.34 -5.04
N THR A 364 21.85 20.47 -4.38
CA THR A 364 20.47 20.92 -4.08
C THR A 364 19.60 21.16 -5.33
N THR A 365 20.24 21.36 -6.49
CA THR A 365 19.58 21.48 -7.79
C THR A 365 19.17 20.14 -8.40
N GLY A 366 19.56 19.01 -7.78
CA GLY A 366 19.40 17.66 -8.32
C GLY A 366 20.55 17.21 -9.22
N GLN A 367 21.52 18.09 -9.53
CA GLN A 367 22.69 17.73 -10.34
C GLN A 367 23.55 16.67 -9.63
N GLU A 368 23.91 15.60 -10.33
CA GLU A 368 24.90 14.61 -9.88
C GLU A 368 26.31 15.18 -9.97
N LEU A 369 27.02 15.16 -8.83
CA LEU A 369 28.38 15.67 -8.71
C LEU A 369 29.43 14.55 -8.71
N TRP A 370 29.03 13.37 -8.21
CA TRP A 370 29.87 12.17 -8.12
C TRP A 370 28.99 10.93 -7.92
N ARG A 371 29.46 9.77 -8.41
CA ARG A 371 28.74 8.50 -8.26
C ARG A 371 29.68 7.30 -8.20
N VAL A 372 29.21 6.24 -7.55
CA VAL A 372 29.73 4.87 -7.65
C VAL A 372 28.56 3.97 -7.99
N ASP A 373 28.63 3.32 -9.15
CA ASP A 373 27.60 2.40 -9.63
C ASP A 373 27.82 0.99 -9.10
N VAL A 374 26.73 0.33 -8.76
CA VAL A 374 26.73 -1.12 -8.57
C VAL A 374 26.84 -1.78 -9.95
N PRO A 375 27.83 -2.67 -10.17
CA PRO A 375 27.93 -3.44 -11.39
C PRO A 375 26.60 -4.14 -11.72
N VAL A 376 26.18 -4.06 -12.97
CA VAL A 376 24.92 -4.65 -13.42
C VAL A 376 24.89 -6.16 -13.20
N GLU A 377 26.04 -6.84 -13.08
CA GLU A 377 26.14 -8.27 -12.79
C GLU A 377 25.89 -8.60 -11.30
N LEU A 378 26.04 -7.63 -10.41
CA LEU A 378 25.66 -7.76 -9.00
C LEU A 378 24.19 -7.41 -8.78
N MET A 379 23.64 -6.49 -9.60
CA MET A 379 22.21 -6.19 -9.64
C MET A 379 21.41 -7.21 -10.46
N ALA A 380 22.03 -7.82 -11.46
CA ALA A 380 21.53 -8.96 -12.19
C ALA A 380 21.57 -10.14 -11.23
N ARG A 381 20.43 -10.35 -10.61
CA ARG A 381 20.11 -11.53 -9.81
C ARG A 381 20.46 -12.79 -10.60
N THR A 382 20.79 -13.86 -9.86
CA THR A 382 20.97 -15.24 -10.32
C THR A 382 20.31 -15.49 -11.67
N GLU A 383 21.05 -15.94 -12.68
CA GLU A 383 20.55 -16.19 -14.04
C GLU A 383 19.07 -16.58 -14.02
N VAL A 384 18.20 -15.68 -14.47
CA VAL A 384 16.76 -15.96 -14.55
C VAL A 384 16.63 -17.20 -15.41
N ALA A 385 15.99 -18.24 -14.87
CA ALA A 385 15.91 -19.54 -15.53
C ALA A 385 15.46 -19.37 -16.99
N THR A 386 16.31 -19.78 -17.93
CA THR A 386 15.95 -19.68 -19.35
C THR A 386 15.03 -20.82 -19.78
N ASP A 387 14.96 -21.88 -18.97
CA ASP A 387 14.05 -23.00 -19.12
C ASP A 387 12.86 -22.85 -18.16
N CYS A 388 11.64 -22.96 -18.69
CA CYS A 388 10.44 -22.85 -17.88
C CYS A 388 10.26 -24.02 -16.89
N ASP A 389 10.87 -25.19 -17.17
CA ASP A 389 10.82 -26.36 -16.29
C ASP A 389 11.59 -26.14 -14.97
N GLU A 390 12.53 -25.19 -14.96
CA GLU A 390 13.34 -24.86 -13.78
C GLU A 390 12.63 -23.87 -12.84
N VAL A 391 11.53 -23.24 -13.29
CA VAL A 391 10.77 -22.24 -12.53
C VAL A 391 9.76 -22.91 -11.60
N THR A 392 10.26 -23.38 -10.46
CA THR A 392 9.49 -24.21 -9.52
C THR A 392 8.82 -23.43 -8.38
N ALA A 393 9.10 -22.13 -8.24
CA ALA A 393 8.61 -21.26 -7.18
C ALA A 393 8.16 -19.89 -7.72
N PRO A 394 7.33 -19.14 -6.97
CA PRO A 394 7.01 -17.75 -7.31
C PRO A 394 8.25 -16.90 -7.58
N VAL A 395 8.13 -15.99 -8.54
CA VAL A 395 9.20 -15.07 -8.95
C VAL A 395 8.77 -13.62 -8.66
N PRO A 396 9.68 -12.76 -8.21
CA PRO A 396 9.39 -11.34 -8.02
C PRO A 396 9.17 -10.65 -9.37
N GLU A 397 8.51 -9.48 -9.37
CA GLU A 397 8.26 -8.70 -10.60
C GLU A 397 9.54 -8.41 -11.37
N SER A 398 10.65 -8.19 -10.66
CA SER A 398 11.98 -7.92 -11.21
C SER A 398 12.53 -9.05 -12.09
N ASP A 399 12.03 -10.27 -11.91
CA ASP A 399 12.49 -11.47 -12.62
C ASP A 399 11.53 -11.81 -13.77
N THR A 400 10.68 -10.85 -14.15
CA THR A 400 9.72 -10.94 -15.26
C THR A 400 10.05 -9.92 -16.34
N VAL A 401 9.51 -10.15 -17.53
CA VAL A 401 9.62 -9.23 -18.67
C VAL A 401 8.23 -8.91 -19.20
N VAL A 402 8.10 -7.74 -19.83
CA VAL A 402 6.90 -7.37 -20.59
C VAL A 402 7.18 -7.68 -22.06
N THR A 403 6.35 -8.51 -22.69
CA THR A 403 6.52 -8.86 -24.11
C THR A 403 6.25 -7.67 -25.02
N GLY A 404 6.54 -7.80 -26.32
CA GLY A 404 6.30 -6.73 -27.30
C GLY A 404 4.83 -6.29 -27.39
N LEU A 405 3.91 -7.10 -26.85
CA LEU A 405 2.45 -6.86 -26.84
C LEU A 405 1.89 -6.50 -25.47
N GLY A 406 2.74 -6.23 -24.49
CA GLY A 406 2.33 -5.66 -23.19
C GLY A 406 1.90 -6.68 -22.14
N VAL A 407 2.18 -7.97 -22.34
CA VAL A 407 1.89 -9.02 -21.35
C VAL A 407 3.13 -9.24 -20.49
N ARG A 408 2.99 -9.24 -19.16
CA ARG A 408 4.12 -9.54 -18.26
C ARG A 408 4.21 -11.03 -18.01
N VAL A 409 5.37 -11.65 -18.24
CA VAL A 409 5.60 -13.10 -18.05
C VAL A 409 7.04 -13.36 -17.62
N HIS A 410 7.36 -14.60 -17.26
CA HIS A 410 8.75 -15.02 -17.06
C HIS A 410 9.52 -14.99 -18.39
N PRO A 411 10.82 -14.63 -18.41
CA PRO A 411 11.60 -14.54 -19.64
C PRO A 411 11.58 -15.79 -20.52
N CYS A 412 11.54 -16.98 -19.92
CA CYS A 412 11.48 -18.25 -20.64
C CYS A 412 10.25 -18.38 -21.56
N LEU A 413 9.14 -17.68 -21.27
CA LEU A 413 7.86 -17.77 -22.00
C LEU A 413 7.65 -16.62 -23.00
N ALA A 414 8.45 -15.54 -22.91
CA ALA A 414 8.19 -14.29 -23.61
C ALA A 414 8.21 -14.43 -25.14
N ASP A 415 9.25 -15.06 -25.70
CA ASP A 415 9.39 -15.22 -27.15
C ASP A 415 8.30 -16.11 -27.75
N ALA A 416 7.93 -17.18 -27.04
CA ALA A 416 6.87 -18.09 -27.46
C ALA A 416 5.51 -17.38 -27.48
N LEU A 417 5.23 -16.55 -26.46
CA LEU A 417 3.99 -15.78 -26.39
C LEU A 417 3.89 -14.75 -27.52
N ASP A 418 4.96 -13.99 -27.79
CA ASP A 418 4.94 -13.01 -28.89
C ASP A 418 4.73 -13.70 -30.26
N ALA A 419 5.33 -14.88 -30.47
CA ALA A 419 5.14 -15.66 -31.69
C ALA A 419 3.70 -16.22 -31.81
N LEU A 420 3.10 -16.70 -30.72
CA LEU A 420 1.71 -17.18 -30.69
C LEU A 420 0.74 -16.06 -31.03
N MET A 421 0.90 -14.90 -30.40
CA MET A 421 0.00 -13.75 -30.56
C MET A 421 0.11 -13.14 -31.96
N ALA A 422 1.30 -13.18 -32.57
CA ALA A 422 1.50 -12.80 -33.96
C ALA A 422 0.78 -13.76 -34.92
N ALA A 423 0.93 -15.07 -34.73
CA ALA A 423 0.25 -16.08 -35.54
C ALA A 423 -1.28 -15.97 -35.43
N ALA A 424 -1.80 -15.77 -34.21
CA ALA A 424 -3.23 -15.55 -33.98
C ALA A 424 -3.78 -14.37 -34.78
N ARG A 425 -3.04 -13.24 -34.80
CA ARG A 425 -3.42 -12.05 -35.56
C ARG A 425 -3.38 -12.26 -37.07
N ASP A 426 -2.38 -12.99 -37.58
CA ASP A 426 -2.30 -13.32 -39.00
C ASP A 426 -3.52 -14.15 -39.46
N ASP A 427 -4.07 -14.98 -38.56
CA ASP A 427 -5.30 -15.73 -38.77
C ASP A 427 -6.59 -14.97 -38.42
N GLY A 428 -6.48 -13.68 -38.06
CA GLY A 428 -7.61 -12.79 -37.78
C GLY A 428 -8.21 -12.92 -36.37
N ILE A 429 -7.46 -13.51 -35.42
CA ILE A 429 -7.82 -13.57 -34.00
C ILE A 429 -7.07 -12.49 -33.23
N ASP A 430 -7.81 -11.52 -32.67
CA ASP A 430 -7.25 -10.45 -31.84
C ASP A 430 -7.20 -10.87 -30.35
N LEU A 431 -6.14 -11.57 -29.98
CA LEU A 431 -5.90 -12.01 -28.61
C LEU A 431 -5.26 -10.91 -27.77
N HIS A 432 -5.68 -10.86 -26.50
CA HIS A 432 -5.02 -10.16 -25.40
C HIS A 432 -4.85 -11.12 -24.22
N ALA A 433 -3.93 -10.85 -23.29
CA ALA A 433 -3.73 -11.71 -22.12
C ALA A 433 -3.33 -10.92 -20.86
N GLY A 434 -3.75 -11.43 -19.70
CA GLY A 434 -3.15 -11.12 -18.40
C GLY A 434 -2.15 -12.21 -18.01
N GLY A 435 -0.94 -11.84 -17.57
CA GLY A 435 0.14 -12.78 -17.28
C GLY A 435 0.51 -12.84 -15.80
N TRP A 436 1.78 -12.59 -15.47
CA TRP A 436 2.34 -12.62 -14.13
C TRP A 436 1.54 -11.79 -13.12
N ARG A 437 1.42 -12.33 -11.92
CA ARG A 437 0.75 -11.72 -10.78
C ARG A 437 1.61 -11.90 -9.53
N SER A 438 1.75 -10.87 -8.69
CA SER A 438 2.49 -11.00 -7.44
C SER A 438 1.82 -11.95 -6.45
N ALA A 439 2.59 -12.46 -5.47
CA ALA A 439 2.05 -13.23 -4.37
C ALA A 439 0.98 -12.46 -3.57
N SER A 440 1.17 -11.15 -3.38
CA SER A 440 0.20 -10.28 -2.71
C SER A 440 -1.13 -10.18 -3.47
N GLN A 441 -1.07 -10.08 -4.80
CA GLN A 441 -2.25 -10.08 -5.66
C GLN A 441 -2.94 -11.46 -5.70
N GLN A 442 -2.18 -12.57 -5.60
CA GLN A 442 -2.75 -13.92 -5.48
C GLN A 442 -3.49 -14.11 -4.15
N ILE A 443 -2.91 -13.63 -3.04
CA ILE A 443 -3.53 -13.65 -1.71
C ILE A 443 -4.84 -12.85 -1.75
N ALA A 444 -4.81 -11.64 -2.31
CA ALA A 444 -5.99 -10.79 -2.45
C ALA A 444 -7.09 -11.47 -3.29
N LEU A 445 -6.73 -12.08 -4.42
CA LEU A 445 -7.71 -12.80 -5.24
C LEU A 445 -8.31 -13.99 -4.48
N ARG A 446 -7.50 -14.73 -3.71
CA ARG A 446 -7.99 -15.86 -2.92
C ARG A 446 -8.93 -15.41 -1.81
N ALA A 447 -8.63 -14.32 -1.13
CA ALA A 447 -9.52 -13.73 -0.13
C ALA A 447 -10.85 -13.27 -0.74
N ALA A 448 -10.83 -12.74 -1.96
CA ALA A 448 -12.04 -12.29 -2.66
C ALA A 448 -12.90 -13.45 -3.18
N ASN A 449 -12.27 -14.54 -3.64
CA ASN A 449 -12.98 -15.61 -4.35
C ASN A 449 -13.31 -16.81 -3.46
N CYS A 450 -12.65 -16.95 -2.30
CA CYS A 450 -12.73 -18.18 -1.50
C CYS A 450 -13.38 -17.95 -0.14
N GLY A 451 -14.25 -18.88 0.24
CA GLY A 451 -14.90 -18.88 1.55
C GLY A 451 -15.15 -20.30 2.06
N PRO A 452 -15.40 -20.46 3.37
CA PRO A 452 -15.75 -21.75 3.96
C PRO A 452 -17.08 -22.27 3.39
N THR A 453 -17.19 -23.58 3.19
CA THR A 453 -18.45 -24.20 2.77
C THR A 453 -19.45 -24.27 3.93
N GLU A 454 -20.75 -24.20 3.62
CA GLU A 454 -21.81 -24.32 4.64
C GLU A 454 -21.90 -25.73 5.25
N GLU A 455 -21.49 -26.75 4.50
CA GLU A 455 -21.51 -28.16 4.94
C GLU A 455 -20.33 -28.51 5.85
N ASP A 456 -19.17 -27.91 5.59
CA ASP A 456 -17.98 -28.03 6.44
C ASP A 456 -17.18 -26.70 6.41
N PRO A 457 -17.19 -25.93 7.52
CA PRO A 457 -16.45 -24.67 7.61
C PRO A 457 -14.93 -24.83 7.52
N THR A 458 -14.40 -26.06 7.62
CA THR A 458 -12.97 -26.36 7.43
C THR A 458 -12.58 -26.56 5.96
N VAL A 459 -13.58 -26.68 5.07
CA VAL A 459 -13.38 -26.81 3.63
C VAL A 459 -13.57 -25.45 2.98
N VAL A 460 -12.55 -24.97 2.26
CA VAL A 460 -12.59 -23.69 1.52
C VAL A 460 -12.94 -23.94 0.06
N ALA A 461 -14.02 -23.32 -0.41
CA ALA A 461 -14.42 -23.34 -1.81
C ALA A 461 -14.19 -21.96 -2.45
N CYS A 462 -13.65 -21.95 -3.67
CA CYS A 462 -13.35 -20.74 -4.42
C CYS A 462 -14.24 -20.60 -5.65
N ARG A 463 -14.76 -19.40 -5.93
CA ARG A 463 -15.51 -19.06 -7.14
C ARG A 463 -15.09 -17.68 -7.68
N PRO A 464 -14.40 -17.61 -8.84
CA PRO A 464 -13.86 -18.72 -9.63
C PRO A 464 -12.79 -19.53 -8.88
N GLN A 465 -12.38 -20.67 -9.43
CA GLN A 465 -11.31 -21.46 -8.85
C GLN A 465 -10.06 -20.58 -8.76
N THR A 466 -9.47 -20.51 -7.57
CA THR A 466 -8.32 -19.65 -7.31
C THR A 466 -7.28 -20.48 -6.61
N ALA A 467 -6.05 -20.47 -7.11
CA ALA A 467 -4.95 -21.26 -6.53
C ALA A 467 -4.58 -20.75 -5.11
N PRO A 468 -4.12 -21.64 -4.22
CA PRO A 468 -3.41 -21.23 -3.00
C PRO A 468 -2.20 -20.34 -3.33
N PRO A 469 -1.87 -19.32 -2.50
CA PRO A 469 -0.66 -18.53 -2.68
C PRO A 469 0.59 -19.42 -2.69
N GLY A 470 1.58 -19.05 -3.50
CA GLY A 470 2.78 -19.84 -3.73
C GLY A 470 2.62 -21.02 -4.71
N THR A 471 1.40 -21.34 -5.12
CA THR A 471 1.11 -22.47 -6.02
C THR A 471 0.61 -22.04 -7.40
N SER A 472 0.27 -20.77 -7.57
CA SER A 472 -0.24 -20.24 -8.83
C SER A 472 0.85 -20.15 -9.88
N ARG A 473 0.55 -20.53 -11.12
CA ARG A 473 1.48 -20.34 -12.24
C ARG A 473 1.61 -18.87 -12.65
N HIS A 474 0.61 -18.04 -12.33
CA HIS A 474 0.72 -16.58 -12.47
C HIS A 474 1.78 -15.99 -11.54
N GLU A 475 1.96 -16.54 -10.32
CA GLU A 475 3.01 -16.11 -9.39
C GLU A 475 4.42 -16.44 -9.89
N ARG A 476 4.53 -17.33 -10.89
CA ARG A 476 5.78 -17.75 -11.53
C ARG A 476 6.00 -17.09 -12.89
N GLY A 477 4.99 -16.39 -13.42
CA GLY A 477 5.01 -15.81 -14.76
C GLY A 477 4.85 -16.84 -15.87
N LEU A 478 4.26 -18.00 -15.57
CA LEU A 478 4.11 -19.14 -16.49
C LEU A 478 2.65 -19.43 -16.88
N ALA A 479 1.73 -18.52 -16.56
CA ALA A 479 0.31 -18.63 -16.90
C ALA A 479 -0.24 -17.35 -17.53
N LEU A 480 -1.32 -17.52 -18.29
CA LEU A 480 -1.97 -16.54 -19.13
C LEU A 480 -3.49 -16.68 -19.04
N ASP A 481 -4.16 -15.57 -18.76
CA ASP A 481 -5.62 -15.45 -18.89
C ASP A 481 -5.94 -14.69 -20.18
N PHE A 482 -6.31 -15.40 -21.24
CA PHE A 482 -6.61 -14.84 -22.54
C PHE A 482 -8.00 -14.18 -22.62
N THR A 483 -8.06 -13.08 -23.37
CA THR A 483 -9.28 -12.31 -23.63
C THR A 483 -9.39 -11.93 -25.10
N THR A 484 -10.62 -11.66 -25.54
CA THR A 484 -10.94 -11.09 -26.86
C THR A 484 -12.05 -10.06 -26.69
N GLY A 485 -11.93 -8.90 -27.35
CA GLY A 485 -12.93 -7.83 -27.24
C GLY A 485 -13.21 -7.38 -25.79
N GLY A 486 -12.19 -7.43 -24.92
CA GLY A 486 -12.29 -7.05 -23.51
C GLY A 486 -12.98 -8.08 -22.60
N SER A 487 -13.25 -9.30 -23.07
CA SER A 487 -13.87 -10.37 -22.28
C SER A 487 -13.02 -11.64 -22.29
N VAL A 488 -13.03 -12.37 -21.16
CA VAL A 488 -12.40 -13.71 -21.06
C VAL A 488 -12.97 -14.67 -22.09
N LEU A 489 -12.13 -15.59 -22.57
CA LEU A 489 -12.53 -16.58 -23.56
C LEU A 489 -13.66 -17.48 -23.05
N ARG A 490 -14.55 -17.86 -23.96
CA ARG A 490 -15.57 -18.88 -23.73
C ARG A 490 -15.26 -20.12 -24.53
N ALA A 491 -15.60 -21.28 -23.98
CA ALA A 491 -15.50 -22.55 -24.68
C ALA A 491 -16.24 -22.48 -26.03
N GLY A 492 -15.59 -22.94 -27.10
CA GLY A 492 -16.12 -22.92 -28.46
C GLY A 492 -16.13 -21.55 -29.17
N SER A 493 -15.60 -20.49 -28.55
CA SER A 493 -15.33 -19.24 -29.27
C SER A 493 -14.26 -19.45 -30.35
N PRO A 494 -14.25 -18.66 -31.45
CA PRO A 494 -13.23 -18.80 -32.49
C PRO A 494 -11.79 -18.75 -31.96
N ALA A 495 -11.53 -17.84 -31.01
CA ALA A 495 -10.23 -17.73 -30.36
C ALA A 495 -9.86 -18.94 -29.49
N PHE A 496 -10.83 -19.50 -28.75
CA PHE A 496 -10.61 -20.72 -27.97
C PHE A 496 -10.31 -21.93 -28.87
N VAL A 497 -11.05 -22.08 -29.97
CA VAL A 497 -10.81 -23.15 -30.95
C VAL A 497 -9.41 -23.00 -31.56
N TRP A 498 -9.05 -21.78 -31.96
CA TRP A 498 -7.72 -21.50 -32.51
C TRP A 498 -6.61 -21.85 -31.51
N LEU A 499 -6.72 -21.43 -30.24
CA LEU A 499 -5.74 -21.77 -29.20
C LEU A 499 -5.65 -23.28 -28.94
N THR A 500 -6.78 -24.00 -28.98
CA THR A 500 -6.80 -25.47 -28.81
C THR A 500 -6.00 -26.19 -29.90
N GLU A 501 -5.93 -25.62 -31.10
CA GLU A 501 -5.18 -26.21 -32.22
C GLU A 501 -3.70 -25.82 -32.25
N HIS A 502 -3.31 -24.67 -31.68
CA HIS A 502 -1.98 -24.08 -31.89
C HIS A 502 -1.16 -23.88 -30.61
N ALA A 503 -1.77 -23.71 -29.43
CA ALA A 503 -1.04 -23.27 -28.23
C ALA A 503 0.04 -24.26 -27.75
N ALA A 504 -0.13 -25.55 -28.01
CA ALA A 504 0.85 -26.58 -27.66
C ALA A 504 2.19 -26.42 -28.41
N ASP A 505 2.18 -25.88 -29.64
CA ASP A 505 3.40 -25.59 -30.40
C ASP A 505 4.23 -24.46 -29.76
N TYR A 506 3.63 -23.70 -28.85
CA TYR A 506 4.24 -22.61 -28.09
C TYR A 506 4.40 -22.95 -26.60
N GLY A 507 4.24 -24.23 -26.22
CA GLY A 507 4.45 -24.70 -24.86
C GLY A 507 3.35 -24.31 -23.87
N LEU A 508 2.11 -24.13 -24.34
CA LEU A 508 0.96 -23.81 -23.48
C LEU A 508 -0.11 -24.89 -23.56
N GLU A 509 -0.69 -25.21 -22.40
CA GLU A 509 -1.79 -26.14 -22.20
C GLU A 509 -2.95 -25.44 -21.48
N ASN A 510 -4.19 -25.80 -21.82
CA ASN A 510 -5.38 -25.21 -21.18
C ASN A 510 -5.72 -25.92 -19.87
N LEU A 511 -6.11 -25.14 -18.85
CA LEU A 511 -6.71 -25.69 -17.63
C LEU A 511 -8.14 -26.19 -17.92
N PRO A 512 -8.44 -27.50 -17.72
CA PRO A 512 -9.77 -28.02 -17.95
C PRO A 512 -10.81 -27.36 -17.04
N GLY A 513 -11.77 -26.66 -17.63
CA GLY A 513 -12.84 -25.96 -16.91
C GLY A 513 -12.74 -24.44 -16.95
N GLU A 514 -11.58 -23.88 -17.33
CA GLU A 514 -11.36 -22.45 -17.50
C GLU A 514 -10.87 -22.15 -18.93
N PRO A 515 -11.78 -21.91 -19.89
CA PRO A 515 -11.43 -21.72 -21.30
C PRO A 515 -10.47 -20.54 -21.57
N TRP A 516 -10.35 -19.61 -20.63
CA TRP A 516 -9.46 -18.45 -20.70
C TRP A 516 -8.06 -18.72 -20.15
N HIS A 517 -7.87 -19.75 -19.32
CA HIS A 517 -6.63 -19.96 -18.57
C HIS A 517 -5.71 -20.98 -19.24
N TRP A 518 -4.45 -20.59 -19.47
CA TRP A 518 -3.45 -21.39 -20.15
C TRP A 518 -2.10 -21.24 -19.45
N SER A 519 -1.38 -22.34 -19.26
CA SER A 519 -0.07 -22.34 -18.59
C SER A 519 0.84 -23.40 -19.20
N VAL A 520 2.11 -23.41 -18.79
CA VAL A 520 3.11 -24.37 -19.32
C VAL A 520 2.82 -25.82 -18.95
N ASP A 521 1.96 -26.07 -17.96
CA ASP A 521 1.60 -27.41 -17.48
C ASP A 521 0.08 -27.64 -17.36
N GLY A 522 -0.74 -26.67 -17.79
CA GLY A 522 -2.20 -26.76 -17.75
C GLY A 522 -2.81 -26.60 -16.36
N TRP A 523 -2.05 -26.08 -15.38
CA TRP A 523 -2.47 -25.83 -14.00
C TRP A 523 -2.33 -24.37 -13.55
#